data_AF-A0A8I1Y5B9-F1
#
_entry.id   AF-A0A8I1Y5B9-F1
#
_cell.length_a   1.000
_cell.length_b   1.000
_cell.length_c   1.000
_cell.angle_alpha   90.00
_cell.angle_beta   90.00
_cell.angle_gamma   90.00
#
_symmetry.space_group_name_H-M   'P 1'
#
loop_
_entity.id
_entity.type
_entity.pdbx_description
1 polymer ?
#
loop_
_entity_poly.entity_id
_entity_poly.type
_entity_poly.pdbx_seq_one_letter_code
_entity_poly.pdbx_strand_id
1 'polypeptide(L)' 'MSSDECRAGCLYISVASDRTWRHPDTGKKLDLDGLIEMLNEEADRIAADLGGAVRLMAKGLDLRPRLPPENVAGGDE' A
#
# COMPACT_ATOMS: atom_id res chain seq x y z
N MET A 1 2.47 -4.53 -29.40
CA MET A 1 3.34 -3.63 -28.60
C MET A 1 4.65 -4.35 -28.40
N SER A 2 5.79 -3.72 -28.74
CA SER A 2 7.11 -4.34 -28.59
C SER A 2 7.52 -4.36 -27.11
N SER A 3 8.23 -5.41 -26.69
CA SER A 3 8.67 -5.62 -25.30
C SER A 3 9.57 -4.51 -24.77
N ASP A 4 10.18 -3.70 -25.64
CA ASP A 4 11.13 -2.63 -25.28
C ASP A 4 10.48 -1.32 -24.81
N GLU A 5 9.16 -1.15 -24.98
CA GLU A 5 8.47 0.11 -24.64
C GLU A 5 7.63 0.04 -23.35
N CYS A 6 7.41 -1.16 -22.79
CA CYS A 6 6.56 -1.32 -21.62
C CYS A 6 7.37 -1.14 -20.33
N ARG A 7 7.25 0.02 -19.69
CA ARG A 7 7.95 0.33 -18.44
C ARG A 7 7.06 -0.04 -17.26
N ALA A 8 7.61 -0.72 -16.26
CA ALA A 8 6.85 -1.09 -15.06
C ALA A 8 7.52 -0.57 -13.79
N GLY A 9 6.71 -0.14 -12.83
CA GLY A 9 7.16 0.32 -11.52
C GLY A 9 6.21 -0.09 -10.41
N CYS A 10 6.74 -0.37 -9.23
CA CYS A 10 5.95 -0.68 -8.04
C CYS A 10 6.48 0.11 -6.85
N LEU A 11 5.61 0.87 -6.18
CA LEU A 11 5.88 1.40 -4.86
C LEU A 11 5.57 0.32 -3.81
N TYR A 12 6.53 0.04 -2.94
CA TYR A 12 6.36 -0.94 -1.87
C TYR A 12 6.37 -0.25 -0.50
N ILE A 13 5.36 -0.53 0.31
CA ILE A 13 5.15 0.13 1.60
C ILE A 13 5.17 -0.93 2.68
N SER A 14 6.15 -0.91 3.56
CA SER A 14 6.17 -1.75 4.75
C SER A 14 5.73 -0.95 5.98
N VAL A 15 4.92 -1.58 6.83
CA VAL A 15 4.56 -1.03 8.15
C VAL A 15 4.95 -2.00 9.25
N ALA A 16 5.76 -1.51 10.18
CA ALA A 16 6.21 -2.26 11.35
C ALA A 16 5.43 -1.90 12.64
N SER A 17 4.54 -0.92 12.57
CA SER A 17 3.75 -0.45 13.70
C SER A 17 2.42 0.14 13.23
N ASP A 18 1.50 0.35 14.17
CA ASP A 18 0.21 0.98 13.87
C ASP A 18 0.42 2.39 13.33
N ARG A 19 -0.03 2.58 12.09
CA ARG A 19 0.05 3.84 11.38
C ARG A 19 -1.23 4.04 10.60
N THR A 20 -1.60 5.31 10.49
CA THR A 20 -2.77 5.74 9.74
C THR A 20 -2.41 6.98 8.96
N TRP A 21 -3.00 7.12 7.78
CA TRP A 21 -2.76 8.23 6.88
C TRP A 21 -4.03 9.07 6.73
N ARG A 22 -3.86 10.27 6.19
CA ARG A 22 -4.98 11.15 5.86
C ARG A 22 -5.05 11.27 4.34
N HIS A 23 -6.21 10.98 3.77
CA HIS A 23 -6.46 11.20 2.35
C HIS A 23 -6.29 12.70 2.04
N PRO A 24 -5.50 13.07 1.01
CA PRO A 24 -5.21 14.48 0.73
C PRO A 24 -6.46 15.30 0.40
N ASP A 25 -7.35 14.77 -0.45
CA ASP A 25 -8.54 15.51 -0.89
C ASP A 25 -9.73 15.40 0.08
N THR A 26 -10.04 14.19 0.55
CA THR A 26 -11.24 13.97 1.39
C THR A 26 -10.99 14.17 2.88
N GLY A 27 -9.73 14.24 3.30
CA GLY A 27 -9.34 14.32 4.71
C GLY A 27 -9.66 13.06 5.53
N LYS A 28 -10.20 12.00 4.92
CA LYS A 28 -10.55 10.74 5.59
C LYS A 28 -9.30 10.05 6.12
N LYS A 29 -9.46 9.34 7.25
CA LYS A 29 -8.41 8.51 7.82
C LYS A 29 -8.35 7.19 7.06
N LEU A 30 -7.15 6.77 6.68
CA LEU A 30 -6.87 5.53 5.95
C LEU A 30 -6.02 4.59 6.80
N ASP A 31 -6.36 3.31 6.78
CA ASP A 31 -5.47 2.22 7.17
C ASP A 31 -4.54 1.85 6.00
N LEU A 32 -3.77 0.77 6.14
CA LEU A 32 -2.83 0.36 5.10
C LEU A 32 -3.55 0.00 3.80
N ASP A 33 -4.67 -0.73 3.88
CA ASP A 33 -5.43 -1.16 2.70
C ASP A 33 -6.05 0.04 1.98
N GLY A 34 -6.66 0.97 2.70
CA GLY A 34 -7.19 2.20 2.12
C GLY A 34 -6.11 3.12 1.53
N LEU A 35 -4.89 3.10 2.08
CA LEU A 35 -3.75 3.79 1.45
C LEU A 35 -3.35 3.12 0.13
N ILE A 36 -3.27 1.78 0.09
CA ILE A 36 -2.92 1.03 -1.12
C ILE A 36 -3.95 1.29 -2.21
N GLU A 37 -5.25 1.26 -1.88
CA GLU A 37 -6.33 1.53 -2.82
C GLU A 37 -6.17 2.92 -3.44
N MET A 38 -6.08 3.96 -2.61
CA MET A 38 -5.91 5.35 -3.06
C MET A 38 -4.66 5.55 -3.93
N LEU A 39 -3.54 4.91 -3.59
CA LEU A 39 -2.31 5.00 -4.38
C LEU A 39 -2.40 4.24 -5.71
N ASN A 40 -3.15 3.13 -5.78
CA ASN A 40 -3.36 2.43 -7.04
C ASN A 40 -4.33 3.20 -7.96
N GLU A 41 -5.35 3.86 -7.41
CA GLU A 41 -6.20 4.78 -8.19
C GLU A 41 -5.36 5.91 -8.82
N GLU A 42 -4.41 6.47 -8.07
CA GLU A 42 -3.49 7.47 -8.61
C GLU A 42 -2.52 6.89 -9.65
N ALA A 43 -1.99 5.69 -9.39
CA ALA A 43 -1.13 4.99 -10.33
C ALA A 43 -1.82 4.73 -11.67
N ASP A 44 -3.10 4.34 -11.65
CA ASP A 44 -3.90 4.12 -12.84
C ASP A 44 -4.15 5.42 -13.62
N ARG A 45 -4.42 6.53 -12.92
CA ARG A 45 -4.54 7.87 -13.56
C ARG A 45 -3.23 8.27 -14.26
N ILE A 46 -2.10 8.17 -13.57
CA ILE A 46 -0.79 8.49 -14.15
C ILE A 46 -0.46 7.58 -15.34
N ALA A 47 -0.75 6.28 -15.22
CA ALA A 47 -0.52 5.33 -16.31
C ALA A 47 -1.37 5.66 -17.55
N ALA A 48 -2.63 6.06 -17.36
CA ALA A 48 -3.51 6.51 -18.43
C ALA A 48 -3.01 7.79 -19.09
N ASP A 49 -2.57 8.78 -18.30
CA ASP A 49 -2.02 10.05 -18.80
C ASP A 49 -0.72 9.85 -19.61
N LEU A 50 0.05 8.80 -19.30
CA LEU A 50 1.23 8.37 -20.06
C LEU A 50 0.89 7.46 -21.26
N GLY A 51 -0.38 7.42 -21.67
CA GLY A 51 -0.84 6.66 -22.84
C GLY A 51 -0.83 5.14 -22.65
N GLY A 52 -0.85 4.65 -21.41
CA GLY A 52 -0.83 3.22 -21.08
C GLY A 52 0.52 2.53 -21.36
N ALA A 53 1.56 3.30 -21.70
CA ALA A 53 2.91 2.78 -21.95
C ALA A 53 3.63 2.33 -20.67
N VAL A 54 3.13 2.76 -19.50
CA VAL A 54 3.71 2.46 -18.19
C VAL A 54 2.69 1.72 -17.33
N ARG A 55 3.14 0.67 -16.63
CA ARG A 55 2.36 -0.01 -15.61
C ARG A 55 2.87 0.37 -14.22
N LEU A 56 2.02 0.99 -13.41
CA LEU A 56 2.34 1.40 -12.05
C LEU A 56 1.47 0.65 -11.06
N MET A 57 2.01 0.33 -9.89
CA MET A 57 1.27 -0.29 -8.79
C MET A 57 1.80 0.17 -7.43
N ALA A 58 0.94 0.13 -6.42
CA ALA A 58 1.32 0.22 -5.02
C ALA A 58 0.98 -1.09 -4.30
N LYS A 59 1.91 -1.59 -3.48
CA LYS A 59 1.73 -2.79 -2.65
C LYS A 59 2.15 -2.51 -1.21
N GLY A 60 1.37 -3.01 -0.26
CA GLY A 60 1.69 -2.95 1.15
C GLY A 60 2.14 -4.29 1.72
N LEU A 61 3.01 -4.22 2.70
CA LEU A 61 3.47 -5.32 3.53
C LEU A 61 3.26 -4.97 4.99
N ASP A 62 2.30 -5.65 5.62
CA ASP A 62 2.08 -5.54 7.05
C ASP A 62 3.04 -6.46 7.81
N LEU A 63 3.98 -5.86 8.53
CA LEU A 63 4.98 -6.52 9.36
C LEU A 63 4.62 -6.48 10.85
N ARG A 64 3.42 -5.99 11.21
CA ARG A 64 2.98 -6.01 12.60
C ARG A 64 2.87 -7.46 13.10
N PRO A 65 3.17 -7.73 14.39
CA PRO A 65 2.96 -9.05 14.98
C PRO A 65 1.51 -9.48 14.81
N ARG A 66 1.27 -10.60 14.12
CA ARG A 66 -0.08 -11.15 13.90
C ARG A 66 -0.64 -11.88 15.12
N LEU A 67 0.24 -12.28 16.04
CA LEU A 67 -0.09 -12.93 17.29
C LEU A 67 0.56 -12.14 18.44
N PRO A 68 -0.12 -11.97 19.58
CA PRO A 68 0.53 -11.52 20.78
C PRO A 68 1.62 -12.54 21.17
N PRO A 69 2.74 -12.08 21.74
CA PRO A 69 3.79 -12.98 22.18
C PRO A 69 3.25 -13.91 23.28
N GLU A 70 3.66 -15.18 23.24
CA GLU A 70 3.12 -16.28 24.08
C GLU A 70 3.19 -15.99 25.58
N ASN A 71 4.08 -15.10 26.00
CA ASN A 71 4.27 -14.68 27.39
C ASN A 71 3.20 -13.72 27.93
N VAL A 72 2.26 -13.23 27.11
CA VAL A 72 1.14 -12.37 27.57
C VAL A 72 -0.14 -13.17 27.82
N ALA A 73 -0.25 -14.40 27.33
CA ALA A 73 -1.45 -15.23 27.44
C ALA A 73 -1.53 -16.09 28.73
N GLY A 74 -0.55 -15.97 29.64
CA GLY A 74 -0.42 -16.84 30.82
C GLY A 74 -0.34 -16.10 32.16
N GLY A 75 -0.93 -14.91 32.26
CA GLY A 75 -0.98 -14.12 33.50
C GLY A 75 -2.33 -14.22 34.21
N ASP A 76 -2.79 -15.43 34.50
CA ASP A 76 -3.78 -15.68 35.56
C ASP A 76 -3.03 -16.38 36.72
N GLU A 77 -2.49 -15.58 37.64
CA GLU A 77 -2.20 -15.99 39.03
C GLU A 77 -2.41 -14.80 39.97
#